data_AF-A0A8J7JZW4-F1
#
_entry.id   AF-A0A8J7JZW4-F1
#
_cell.length_a   1.000
_cell.length_b   1.000
_cell.length_c   1.000
_cell.angle_alpha   90.00
_cell.angle_beta   90.00
_cell.angle_gamma   90.00
#
_symmetry.space_group_name_H-M   'P 1'
#
loop_
_entity.id
_entity.type
_entity.pdbx_description
1 polymer ?
#
loop_
_entity_poly.entity_id
_entity_poly.type
_entity_poly.pdbx_seq_one_letter_code
_entity_poly.pdbx_strand_id
1 'polypeptide(L)'
;QTPQRVVTDGLSSYPRAIDEELATDVEHEVRGCLGNPIEQSHQGIKQRYYPMLGFGALESAKRFCQAFDEVRQFLRPRARMAALVSLSKQREHFIERVNELQDLFQAV
;
A
#
# COMPACT_ATOMS: atom_id res chain seq x y z
N GLN A 1 -9.23 -10.95 4.92
CA GLN A 1 -10.27 -11.41 3.97
C GLN A 1 -9.54 -11.80 2.70
N THR A 2 -9.81 -13.00 2.18
CA THR A 2 -9.23 -13.46 0.91
C THR A 2 -9.98 -12.79 -0.25
N PRO A 3 -9.28 -12.21 -1.23
CA PRO A 3 -9.94 -11.61 -2.39
C PRO A 3 -10.53 -12.69 -3.28
N GLN A 4 -11.66 -12.40 -3.94
CA GLN A 4 -12.25 -13.31 -4.94
C GLN A 4 -11.42 -13.38 -6.22
N ARG A 5 -10.63 -12.34 -6.52
CA ARG A 5 -9.85 -12.20 -7.74
C ARG A 5 -8.55 -11.44 -7.51
N VAL A 6 -7.50 -11.86 -8.21
CA VAL A 6 -6.20 -11.20 -8.28
C VAL A 6 -5.84 -10.91 -9.74
N VAL A 7 -5.42 -9.67 -9.99
CA VAL A 7 -5.00 -9.21 -11.32
C VAL A 7 -3.48 -9.02 -11.33
N THR A 8 -2.78 -9.62 -12.29
CA THR A 8 -1.31 -9.48 -12.43
C THR A 8 -0.91 -9.24 -13.89
N ASP A 9 0.38 -8.95 -14.12
CA ASP A 9 0.99 -8.84 -15.45
C ASP A 9 1.31 -10.21 -16.10
N GLY A 10 0.99 -11.33 -15.44
CA GLY A 10 1.01 -12.66 -16.04
C GLY A 10 2.37 -13.38 -16.00
N LEU A 11 3.28 -12.97 -15.12
CA LEU A 11 4.52 -13.73 -14.87
C LEU A 11 4.22 -15.17 -14.40
N SER A 12 5.05 -16.11 -14.85
CA SER A 12 4.90 -17.55 -14.54
C SER A 12 5.03 -17.89 -13.06
N SER A 13 5.55 -16.97 -12.23
CA SER A 13 5.66 -17.12 -10.78
C SER A 13 4.31 -16.96 -10.06
N TYR A 14 3.34 -16.25 -10.63
CA TYR A 14 2.13 -15.89 -9.90
C TYR A 14 1.18 -17.05 -9.58
N PRO A 15 0.90 -18.02 -10.46
CA PRO A 15 -0.04 -19.09 -10.13
C PRO A 15 0.32 -19.80 -8.84
N ARG A 16 1.60 -20.20 -8.71
CA ARG A 16 2.13 -20.81 -7.49
C ARG A 16 2.05 -19.87 -6.29
N ALA A 17 2.45 -18.61 -6.45
CA ALA A 17 2.42 -17.64 -5.35
C ALA A 17 0.98 -17.34 -4.87
N ILE A 18 0.00 -17.30 -5.78
CA ILE A 18 -1.42 -17.10 -5.44
C ILE A 18 -1.95 -18.29 -4.64
N ASP A 19 -1.61 -19.52 -5.07
CA ASP A 19 -2.00 -20.73 -4.36
C ASP A 19 -1.38 -20.82 -2.96
N GLU A 20 -0.10 -20.45 -2.82
CA GLU A 20 0.63 -20.51 -1.55
C GLU A 20 0.22 -19.39 -0.57
N GLU A 21 -0.03 -18.16 -1.06
CA GLU A 21 -0.21 -16.97 -0.21
C GLU A 21 -1.66 -16.54 0.01
N LEU A 22 -2.59 -16.89 -0.89
CA LEU A 22 -3.97 -16.40 -0.85
C LEU A 22 -4.98 -17.52 -0.62
N ALA A 23 -5.23 -18.32 -1.65
CA ALA A 23 -6.02 -19.56 -1.64
C ALA A 23 -6.20 -20.07 -3.08
N THR A 24 -6.53 -21.35 -3.22
CA THR A 24 -6.76 -22.03 -4.51
C THR A 24 -8.06 -21.61 -5.20
N ASP A 25 -8.99 -20.97 -4.50
CA ASP A 25 -10.29 -20.51 -5.02
C ASP A 25 -10.25 -19.07 -5.56
N VAL A 26 -9.09 -18.41 -5.54
CA VAL A 26 -8.91 -17.05 -6.04
C VAL A 26 -8.80 -17.04 -7.56
N GLU A 27 -9.67 -16.30 -8.24
CA GLU A 27 -9.58 -16.11 -9.69
C GLU A 27 -8.31 -15.34 -10.08
N HIS A 28 -7.47 -15.90 -10.94
CA HIS A 28 -6.31 -15.21 -11.51
C HIS A 28 -6.66 -14.59 -12.86
N GLU A 29 -6.59 -13.25 -12.95
CA GLU A 29 -6.78 -12.50 -14.19
C GLU A 29 -5.45 -11.88 -14.64
N VAL A 30 -5.10 -12.05 -15.91
CA VAL A 30 -3.94 -11.38 -16.52
C VAL A 30 -4.41 -10.12 -17.22
N ARG A 31 -3.86 -8.96 -16.85
CA ARG A 31 -4.20 -7.67 -17.46
C ARG A 31 -2.93 -6.89 -17.78
N GLY A 32 -2.95 -6.17 -18.91
CA GLY A 32 -1.85 -5.29 -19.30
C GLY A 32 -1.56 -4.19 -18.26
N CYS A 33 -0.32 -3.73 -18.20
CA CYS A 33 0.22 -2.84 -17.18
C CYS A 33 -0.26 -1.37 -17.25
N LEU A 34 -1.13 -1.00 -18.19
CA LEU A 34 -1.58 0.37 -18.37
C LEU A 34 -2.60 0.77 -17.29
N GLY A 35 -2.27 1.80 -16.50
CA GLY A 35 -3.17 2.35 -15.48
C GLY A 35 -3.34 1.48 -14.23
N ASN A 36 -2.38 0.60 -13.92
CA ASN A 36 -2.48 -0.32 -12.79
C ASN A 36 -2.43 0.43 -11.43
N PRO A 37 -3.46 0.28 -10.57
CA PRO A 37 -3.45 0.79 -9.20
C PRO A 37 -2.22 0.36 -8.37
N ILE A 38 -1.65 -0.81 -8.69
CA ILE A 38 -0.42 -1.31 -8.07
C ILE A 38 0.77 -0.41 -8.37
N GLU A 39 0.94 0.04 -9.62
CA GLU A 39 2.06 0.92 -9.95
C GLU A 39 1.94 2.26 -9.22
N GLN A 40 0.72 2.81 -9.10
CA GLN A 40 0.50 3.99 -8.26
C GLN A 40 0.81 3.74 -6.78
N SER A 41 0.49 2.55 -6.26
CA SER A 41 0.86 2.19 -4.89
C SER A 41 2.37 2.15 -4.69
N HIS A 42 3.11 1.57 -5.66
CA HIS A 42 4.57 1.51 -5.65
C HIS A 42 5.23 2.88 -5.65
N GLN A 43 4.65 3.89 -6.31
CA GLN A 43 5.24 5.22 -6.38
C GLN A 43 5.41 5.87 -5.00
N GLY A 44 4.48 5.64 -4.06
CA GLY A 44 4.60 6.19 -2.71
C GLY A 44 5.84 5.69 -1.96
N ILE A 45 6.12 4.38 -2.09
CA ILE A 45 7.30 3.74 -1.50
C ILE A 45 8.57 4.18 -2.26
N LYS A 46 8.53 4.19 -3.60
CA LYS A 46 9.64 4.63 -4.48
C LYS A 46 10.15 6.03 -4.15
N GLN A 47 9.24 6.99 -3.97
CA GLN A 47 9.60 8.36 -3.64
C GLN A 47 10.38 8.49 -2.32
N ARG A 48 10.14 7.59 -1.37
CA ARG A 48 10.78 7.64 -0.05
C ARG A 48 12.07 6.84 0.02
N TYR A 49 12.15 5.70 -0.68
CA TYR A 49 13.37 4.89 -0.65
C TYR A 49 14.46 5.41 -1.58
N TYR A 50 14.14 6.03 -2.74
CA TYR A 50 15.16 6.45 -3.70
C TYR A 50 16.23 7.37 -3.08
N PRO A 51 15.87 8.37 -2.24
CA PRO A 51 16.86 9.19 -1.54
C PRO A 51 17.75 8.43 -0.56
N MET A 52 17.33 7.26 -0.10
CA MET A 52 18.07 6.43 0.87
C MET A 52 19.13 5.54 0.22
N LEU A 53 19.21 5.52 -1.12
CA LEU A 53 20.18 4.72 -1.90
C LEU A 53 20.11 3.19 -1.66
N GLY A 54 18.99 2.70 -1.14
CA GLY A 54 18.73 1.28 -0.85
C GLY A 54 18.73 0.96 0.65
N PHE A 55 18.37 -0.28 0.99
CA PHE A 55 18.18 -0.71 2.38
C PHE A 55 19.37 -1.49 2.97
N GLY A 56 20.27 -2.02 2.14
CA GLY A 56 21.43 -2.81 2.55
C GLY A 56 21.12 -4.21 3.14
N ALA A 57 19.90 -4.44 3.63
CA ALA A 57 19.42 -5.73 4.13
C ALA A 57 17.90 -5.88 3.94
N LEU A 58 17.43 -7.12 3.81
CA LEU A 58 16.00 -7.45 3.70
C LEU A 58 15.21 -7.02 4.94
N GLU A 59 15.75 -7.23 6.15
CA GLU A 59 15.09 -6.83 7.39
C GLU A 59 14.89 -5.32 7.49
N SER A 60 15.86 -4.54 7.02
CA SER A 60 15.72 -3.07 6.95
C SER A 60 14.61 -2.66 5.99
N ALA A 61 14.52 -3.31 4.82
CA ALA A 61 13.44 -3.08 3.86
C ALA A 61 12.08 -3.45 4.46
N LYS A 62 11.99 -4.60 5.13
CA LYS A 62 10.76 -5.07 5.79
C LYS A 62 10.28 -4.08 6.85
N ARG A 63 11.16 -3.67 7.78
CA ARG A 63 10.84 -2.68 8.82
C ARG A 63 10.39 -1.36 8.23
N PHE A 64 11.07 -0.89 7.18
CA PHE A 64 10.69 0.35 6.49
C PHE A 64 9.31 0.25 5.85
N CYS A 65 9.07 -0.78 5.03
CA CYS A 65 7.80 -0.94 4.33
C CYS A 65 6.63 -1.08 5.30
N GLN A 66 6.80 -1.87 6.38
CA GLN A 66 5.77 -2.03 7.42
C GLN A 66 5.40 -0.69 8.07
N ALA A 67 6.39 0.02 8.64
CA ALA A 67 6.12 1.29 9.31
C ALA A 67 5.58 2.37 8.35
N PHE A 68 6.11 2.42 7.12
CA PHE A 68 5.67 3.39 6.13
C PHE A 68 4.23 3.13 5.66
N ASP A 69 3.88 1.88 5.37
CA ASP A 69 2.54 1.53 4.92
C ASP A 69 1.50 1.72 6.03
N GLU A 70 1.83 1.44 7.29
CA GLU A 70 0.96 1.70 8.44
C GLU A 70 0.63 3.19 8.56
N VAL A 71 1.66 4.06 8.59
CA VAL A 71 1.46 5.52 8.67
C VAL A 71 0.71 6.04 7.45
N ARG A 72 1.06 5.58 6.25
CA ARG A 72 0.40 5.98 5.01
C ARG A 72 -1.08 5.58 4.99
N GLN A 73 -1.41 4.39 5.48
CA GLN A 73 -2.78 3.91 5.56
C GLN A 73 -3.59 4.64 6.63
N PHE A 74 -2.97 4.95 7.78
CA PHE A 74 -3.59 5.72 8.85
C PHE A 74 -3.96 7.15 8.41
N LEU A 75 -3.09 7.81 7.64
CA LEU A 75 -3.31 9.16 7.12
C LEU A 75 -4.16 9.19 5.84
N ARG A 76 -4.65 8.04 5.35
CA ARG A 76 -5.29 7.94 4.04
C ARG A 76 -6.73 8.51 4.07
N PRO A 77 -7.02 9.61 3.36
CA PRO A 77 -8.35 10.21 3.38
C PRO A 77 -9.41 9.45 2.56
N ARG A 78 -9.00 8.45 1.78
CA ARG A 78 -9.87 7.72 0.84
C ARG A 78 -10.03 6.26 1.25
N ALA A 79 -11.26 5.83 1.49
CA ALA A 79 -11.57 4.42 1.78
C ALA A 79 -11.36 3.49 0.57
N ARG A 80 -11.60 3.99 -0.65
CA ARG A 80 -11.45 3.21 -1.90
C ARG A 80 -10.59 3.97 -2.91
N MET A 81 -9.94 3.23 -3.81
CA MET A 81 -9.20 3.85 -4.91
C MET A 81 -10.16 4.62 -5.83
N ALA A 82 -9.68 5.73 -6.40
CA ALA A 82 -10.47 6.69 -7.17
C ALA A 82 -11.66 7.38 -6.45
N ALA A 83 -11.87 7.15 -5.15
CA ALA A 83 -12.88 7.89 -4.40
C ALA A 83 -12.57 9.40 -4.43
N LEU A 84 -13.56 10.21 -4.84
CA LEU A 84 -13.44 11.65 -4.85
C LEU A 84 -13.55 12.18 -3.41
N VAL A 85 -12.56 12.96 -2.98
CA VAL A 85 -12.57 13.67 -1.70
C VAL A 85 -12.07 15.07 -1.97
N SER A 86 -12.82 16.10 -1.56
CA SER A 86 -12.42 17.48 -1.78
C SER A 86 -11.09 17.79 -1.07
N LEU A 87 -10.35 18.79 -1.56
CA LEU A 87 -9.09 19.20 -0.91
C LEU A 87 -9.30 19.69 0.52
N SER A 88 -10.42 20.38 0.80
CA SER A 88 -10.78 20.78 2.16
C SER A 88 -10.95 19.58 3.07
N LYS A 89 -11.68 18.54 2.62
CA LYS A 89 -11.93 17.34 3.41
C LYS A 89 -10.67 16.50 3.62
N GLN A 90 -9.81 16.44 2.60
CA GLN A 90 -8.49 15.80 2.74
C GLN A 90 -7.64 16.51 3.80
N ARG A 91 -7.64 17.85 3.81
CA ARG A 91 -6.89 18.65 4.79
C ARG A 91 -7.44 18.48 6.21
N GLU A 92 -8.76 18.52 6.39
CA GLU A 92 -9.40 18.27 7.68
C GLU A 92 -9.00 16.90 8.24
N HIS A 93 -9.14 15.85 7.44
CA HIS A 93 -8.80 14.49 7.84
C HIS A 93 -7.32 14.35 8.18
N PHE A 94 -6.44 14.96 7.39
CA PHE A 94 -5.00 14.92 7.66
C PHE A 94 -4.66 15.55 9.01
N ILE A 95 -5.22 16.74 9.31
CA ILE A 95 -4.97 17.43 10.59
C ILE A 95 -5.51 16.61 11.76
N GLU A 96 -6.73 16.08 11.65
CA GLU A 96 -7.34 15.22 12.66
C GLU A 96 -6.45 14.01 12.98
N ARG A 97 -6.03 13.26 11.96
CA ARG A 97 -5.19 12.07 12.14
C ARG A 97 -3.82 12.41 12.69
N VAL A 98 -3.19 13.50 12.25
CA VAL A 98 -1.88 13.90 12.78
C VAL A 98 -1.97 14.26 14.27
N ASN A 99 -3.04 14.93 14.70
CA ASN A 99 -3.24 15.23 16.12
C ASN A 99 -3.45 13.94 16.92
N GLU A 100 -4.30 13.03 16.45
CA GLU A 100 -4.48 11.71 17.09
C GLU A 100 -3.15 10.95 17.22
N LEU A 101 -2.33 10.97 16.16
CA LEU A 101 -1.02 10.32 16.16
C LEU A 101 -0.08 10.96 17.19
N GLN A 102 -0.09 12.29 17.30
CA GLN A 102 0.70 13.02 18.28
C GLN A 102 0.28 12.68 19.71
N ASP A 103 -1.02 12.59 19.99
CA ASP A 103 -1.55 12.20 21.29
C ASP A 103 -1.12 10.77 21.65
N LEU A 104 -1.16 9.83 20.70
CA LEU A 104 -0.69 8.46 20.89
C LEU A 104 0.80 8.41 21.26
N PHE A 105 1.65 9.24 20.65
CA PHE A 105 3.07 9.30 20.99
C PHE A 105 3.36 9.95 22.34
N GLN A 106 2.51 10.87 22.80
CA GLN A 106 2.65 11.51 24.11
C GLN A 106 2.11 10.65 25.27
N ALA A 107 1.29 9.65 24.97
CA ALA A 107 0.72 8.72 25.94
C ALA A 107 1.64 7.53 26.30
N VAL A 108 2.80 7.42 25.64
CA VAL A 108 3.83 6.37 25.85
C VAL A 108 5.00 6.94 26.65
#